data_AF-A0A945SG01-F1
#
_entry.id   AF-A0A945SG01-F1
#
_cell.length_a   1.000
_cell.length_b   1.000
_cell.length_c   1.000
_cell.angle_alpha   90.00
_cell.angle_beta   90.00
_cell.angle_gamma   90.00
#
_symmetry.space_group_name_H-M   'P 1'
#
loop_
_entity.id
_entity.type
_entity.pdbx_description
1 polymer ?
#
loop_
_entity_poly.entity_id
_entity_poly.type
_entity_poly.pdbx_seq_one_letter_code
_entity_poly.pdbx_strand_id
1 'polypeptide(L)'
;MERRGKTLAILSNLAGRVLWVACETPSDESVLEATTQLLDARGGDIAVLPHGKARGYLDQLDLPATVLNLSSLLPPSPFVPTMGSANTPVAQRSHLDQLERESIEIIREAFAASSHPAMLFSMGKDSMVMLSLALKAFAPEPLPFPLVVIDTQWKFQDMYRFREYLQSRDDMSVIVYVNPEAIERGMNPFEFGSAVHTDVTKTQALRKVLDEHDFDFVFGGARRDEEKSRAKERIFSIRSAAHGWDPKNQRPELWNLYNTTLVEGQKMRVFPLSNWTEIDIWRYVEQENIDLVPLYLSQLRPYVLRNGSLIMVDDARFP
;
A
#
# COMPACT_ATOMS: atom_id res chain seq x y z
N MET A 1 -31.04 -24.69 4.49
CA MET A 1 -30.42 -25.88 3.86
C MET A 1 -29.55 -25.36 2.72
N GLU A 2 -28.32 -24.95 3.04
CA GLU A 2 -27.36 -24.48 2.04
C GLU A 2 -27.02 -25.64 1.10
N ARG A 3 -27.26 -25.47 -0.20
CA ARG A 3 -26.68 -26.37 -1.19
C ARG A 3 -25.17 -26.14 -1.14
N ARG A 4 -24.43 -27.01 -0.44
CA ARG A 4 -22.96 -27.11 -0.57
C ARG A 4 -22.64 -27.46 -2.02
N GLY A 5 -22.47 -26.43 -2.86
CA GLY A 5 -21.88 -26.61 -4.17
C GLY A 5 -20.47 -27.16 -3.99
N LYS A 6 -20.13 -28.25 -4.67
CA LYS A 6 -18.76 -28.75 -4.70
C LYS A 6 -17.86 -27.65 -5.28
N THR A 7 -16.72 -27.38 -4.65
CA THR A 7 -15.74 -26.45 -5.21
C THR A 7 -15.05 -27.18 -6.36
N LEU A 8 -14.99 -26.58 -7.55
CA LEU A 8 -14.41 -27.19 -8.74
C LEU A 8 -13.12 -26.46 -9.11
N ALA A 9 -12.03 -27.21 -9.26
CA ALA A 9 -10.85 -26.74 -10.00
C ALA A 9 -11.09 -27.03 -11.49
N ILE A 10 -11.04 -26.00 -12.33
CA ILE A 10 -11.33 -26.09 -13.77
C ILE A 10 -10.07 -25.71 -14.55
N LEU A 11 -9.63 -26.58 -15.44
CA LEU A 11 -8.52 -26.36 -16.36
C LEU A 11 -9.02 -26.38 -17.80
N SER A 12 -8.54 -25.45 -18.61
CA SER A 12 -8.85 -25.42 -20.04
C SER A 12 -7.56 -25.38 -20.83
N ASN A 13 -7.50 -26.17 -21.90
CA ASN A 13 -6.37 -26.10 -22.83
C ASN A 13 -6.50 -24.95 -23.85
N LEU A 14 -7.46 -24.03 -23.65
CA LEU A 14 -7.80 -22.90 -24.54
C LEU A 14 -8.23 -23.32 -25.97
N ALA A 15 -8.24 -24.61 -26.29
CA ALA A 15 -8.74 -25.22 -27.52
C ALA A 15 -10.14 -25.85 -27.34
N GLY A 16 -10.90 -25.38 -26.33
CA GLY A 16 -12.28 -25.78 -26.08
C GLY A 16 -12.48 -27.04 -25.23
N ARG A 17 -11.41 -27.67 -24.72
CA ARG A 17 -11.54 -28.80 -23.78
C ARG A 17 -11.33 -28.34 -22.36
N VAL A 18 -12.26 -28.75 -21.50
CA VAL A 18 -12.29 -28.41 -20.08
C VAL A 18 -12.13 -29.68 -19.26
N LEU A 19 -11.12 -29.71 -18.38
CA LEU A 19 -10.95 -30.72 -17.34
C LEU A 19 -11.38 -30.12 -16.01
N TRP A 20 -11.94 -30.94 -15.13
CA TRP A 20 -12.34 -30.50 -13.80
C TRP A 20 -12.18 -31.60 -12.77
N VAL A 21 -11.80 -31.21 -11.56
CA VAL A 21 -11.77 -32.07 -10.37
C VAL A 21 -12.56 -31.39 -9.26
N ALA A 22 -13.33 -32.17 -8.52
CA ALA A 22 -14.08 -31.68 -7.38
C ALA A 22 -13.20 -31.69 -6.12
N CYS A 23 -13.04 -30.53 -5.51
CA CYS A 23 -12.42 -30.37 -4.19
C CYS A 23 -13.55 -30.34 -3.14
N GLU A 24 -13.67 -31.41 -2.34
CA GLU A 24 -14.72 -31.50 -1.32
C GLU A 24 -14.54 -30.49 -0.19
N THR A 25 -13.29 -30.23 0.19
CA THR A 25 -12.87 -29.18 1.13
C THR A 25 -11.68 -28.43 0.56
N PRO A 26 -11.86 -27.20 0.04
CA PRO A 26 -10.76 -26.46 -0.56
C PRO A 26 -9.77 -25.96 0.52
N SER A 27 -8.52 -26.39 0.36
CA SER A 27 -7.29 -26.01 1.06
C SER A 27 -6.14 -25.95 0.04
N ASP A 28 -5.02 -25.29 0.39
CA ASP A 28 -3.82 -25.25 -0.48
C ASP A 28 -3.41 -26.63 -0.97
N GLU A 29 -3.35 -27.61 -0.05
CA GLU A 29 -2.98 -28.99 -0.34
C GLU A 29 -3.98 -29.67 -1.29
N SER A 30 -5.29 -29.54 -1.04
CA SER A 30 -6.31 -30.15 -1.89
C SER A 30 -6.37 -29.54 -3.29
N VAL A 31 -6.04 -28.25 -3.42
CA VAL A 31 -6.04 -27.53 -4.71
C VAL A 31 -4.78 -27.89 -5.50
N LEU A 32 -3.63 -28.01 -4.82
CA LEU A 32 -2.40 -28.51 -5.43
C LEU A 32 -2.55 -29.97 -5.88
N GLU A 33 -3.17 -30.82 -5.05
CA GLU A 33 -3.44 -32.22 -5.40
C GLU A 33 -4.37 -32.30 -6.60
N ALA A 34 -5.48 -31.56 -6.60
CA ALA A 34 -6.40 -31.50 -7.74
C ALA A 34 -5.71 -31.01 -9.02
N THR A 35 -4.82 -30.00 -8.90
CA THR A 35 -4.06 -29.49 -10.03
C THR A 35 -3.06 -30.53 -10.55
N THR A 36 -2.36 -31.23 -9.66
CA THR A 36 -1.42 -32.31 -9.99
C THR A 36 -2.13 -33.50 -10.64
N GLN A 37 -3.27 -33.94 -10.08
CA GLN A 37 -4.07 -35.02 -10.67
C GLN A 37 -4.51 -34.69 -12.11
N LEU A 38 -4.85 -33.43 -12.37
CA LEU A 38 -5.23 -32.97 -13.69
C LEU A 38 -4.03 -32.90 -14.67
N LEU A 39 -2.82 -32.60 -14.17
CA LEU A 39 -1.58 -32.62 -14.96
C LEU A 39 -1.16 -34.06 -15.29
N ASP A 40 -1.23 -34.98 -14.32
CA ASP A 40 -0.88 -36.39 -14.52
C ASP A 40 -1.82 -37.07 -15.52
N ALA A 41 -3.11 -36.68 -15.51
CA ALA A 41 -4.09 -37.16 -16.48
C ALA A 41 -3.77 -36.72 -17.92
N ARG A 42 -2.97 -35.66 -18.10
CA ARG A 42 -2.58 -35.16 -19.42
C ARG A 42 -1.29 -34.34 -19.39
N GLY A 43 -0.19 -34.94 -19.83
CA GLY A 43 1.06 -34.21 -20.05
C GLY A 43 0.93 -33.06 -21.06
N GLY A 44 1.74 -32.01 -20.88
CA GLY A 44 1.81 -30.82 -21.73
C GLY A 44 1.55 -29.51 -20.96
N ASP A 45 1.57 -28.39 -21.67
CA ASP A 45 1.30 -27.08 -21.08
C ASP A 45 -0.20 -26.85 -20.89
N ILE A 46 -0.61 -26.42 -19.70
CA ILE A 46 -2.02 -26.25 -19.30
C ILE A 46 -2.23 -24.85 -18.72
N ALA A 47 -3.35 -24.20 -19.07
CA ALA A 47 -3.77 -22.96 -18.45
C ALA A 47 -4.88 -23.18 -17.41
N VAL A 48 -4.74 -22.55 -16.24
CA VAL A 48 -5.73 -22.61 -15.13
C VAL A 48 -6.50 -21.31 -15.07
N LEU A 49 -7.84 -21.39 -14.99
CA LEU A 49 -8.69 -20.23 -14.72
C LEU A 49 -9.50 -20.50 -13.45
N PRO A 50 -9.04 -20.04 -12.26
CA PRO A 50 -9.68 -20.38 -11.00
C PRO A 50 -11.02 -19.70 -10.79
N HIS A 51 -11.96 -20.34 -10.08
CA HIS A 51 -13.25 -19.75 -9.73
C HIS A 51 -13.49 -19.72 -8.22
N GLY A 52 -14.08 -18.64 -7.72
CA GLY A 52 -14.43 -18.48 -6.30
C GLY A 52 -13.21 -18.59 -5.38
N LYS A 53 -13.33 -19.39 -4.31
CA LYS A 53 -12.26 -19.57 -3.31
C LYS A 53 -10.99 -20.22 -3.86
N ALA A 54 -11.09 -21.01 -4.95
CA ALA A 54 -9.95 -21.68 -5.57
C ALA A 54 -8.85 -20.69 -5.99
N ARG A 55 -9.23 -19.45 -6.31
CA ARG A 55 -8.28 -18.40 -6.71
C ARG A 55 -7.29 -18.06 -5.62
N GLY A 56 -7.77 -17.87 -4.38
CA GLY A 56 -6.90 -17.47 -3.26
C GLY A 56 -5.81 -18.52 -2.99
N TYR A 57 -6.17 -19.80 -3.07
CA TYR A 57 -5.23 -20.90 -2.92
C TYR A 57 -4.24 -20.96 -4.10
N LEU A 58 -4.70 -20.83 -5.35
CA LEU A 58 -3.83 -20.88 -6.53
C LEU A 58 -2.85 -19.71 -6.65
N ASP A 59 -3.20 -18.53 -6.14
CA ASP A 59 -2.29 -17.37 -6.13
C ASP A 59 -1.14 -17.53 -5.11
N GLN A 60 -1.23 -18.49 -4.18
CA GLN A 60 -0.23 -18.78 -3.14
C GLN A 60 0.62 -20.03 -3.42
N LEU A 61 0.22 -20.85 -4.40
CA LEU A 61 0.89 -22.10 -4.73
C LEU A 61 2.05 -21.90 -5.72
N ASP A 62 3.14 -22.60 -5.48
CA ASP A 62 4.22 -22.76 -6.46
C ASP A 62 3.80 -23.82 -7.48
N LEU A 63 3.31 -23.38 -8.64
CA LEU A 63 2.79 -24.26 -9.68
C LEU A 63 3.91 -24.77 -10.59
N PRO A 64 3.81 -26.01 -11.12
CA PRO A 64 4.78 -26.51 -12.10
C PRO A 64 4.92 -25.57 -13.30
N ALA A 65 6.10 -25.47 -13.89
CA ALA A 65 6.38 -24.56 -15.02
C ALA A 65 5.50 -24.79 -16.27
N THR A 66 4.92 -25.99 -16.40
CA THR A 66 3.96 -26.35 -17.45
C THR A 66 2.55 -25.78 -17.20
N VAL A 67 2.32 -25.15 -16.04
CA VAL A 67 1.03 -24.60 -15.64
C VAL A 67 1.06 -23.08 -15.72
N LEU A 68 0.24 -22.53 -16.60
CA LEU A 68 0.00 -21.09 -16.69
C LEU A 68 -1.22 -20.71 -15.84
N ASN A 69 -0.99 -20.08 -14.68
CA ASN A 69 -2.07 -19.51 -13.87
C ASN A 69 -2.60 -18.22 -14.52
N LEU A 70 -3.84 -18.27 -15.01
CA LEU A 70 -4.54 -17.13 -15.62
C LEU A 70 -5.48 -16.41 -14.64
N SER A 71 -5.30 -16.56 -13.33
CA SER A 71 -6.07 -15.85 -12.31
C SER A 71 -6.06 -14.33 -12.50
N SER A 72 -4.98 -13.78 -13.05
CA SER A 72 -4.83 -12.37 -13.37
C SER A 72 -5.81 -11.86 -14.43
N LEU A 73 -6.46 -12.74 -15.21
CA LEU A 73 -7.51 -12.38 -16.17
C LEU A 73 -8.88 -12.19 -15.53
N LEU A 74 -9.04 -12.55 -14.25
CA LEU A 74 -10.32 -12.48 -13.55
C LEU A 74 -10.41 -11.25 -12.64
N PRO A 75 -11.61 -10.69 -12.43
CA PRO A 75 -11.82 -9.56 -11.51
C PRO A 75 -11.22 -9.86 -10.14
N PRO A 76 -10.29 -9.05 -9.64
CA PRO A 76 -9.44 -9.46 -8.53
C PRO A 76 -10.21 -9.58 -7.20
N SER A 77 -9.85 -10.57 -6.39
CA SER A 77 -10.46 -10.83 -5.08
C SER A 77 -10.18 -9.69 -4.08
N PRO A 78 -11.05 -9.48 -3.07
CA PRO A 78 -10.76 -8.55 -1.97
C PRO A 78 -9.38 -8.80 -1.35
N PHE A 79 -8.76 -7.74 -0.83
CA PHE A 79 -7.49 -7.90 -0.11
C PHE A 79 -7.70 -8.73 1.16
N VAL A 80 -6.83 -9.69 1.39
CA VAL A 80 -6.82 -10.54 2.59
C VAL A 80 -5.45 -10.36 3.26
N PRO A 81 -5.41 -9.89 4.52
CA PRO A 81 -4.15 -9.75 5.25
C PRO A 81 -3.48 -11.11 5.48
N THR A 82 -2.16 -11.12 5.52
CA THR A 82 -1.37 -12.31 5.82
C THR A 82 -1.50 -12.59 7.31
N MET A 83 -2.00 -13.77 7.68
CA MET A 83 -2.05 -14.20 9.08
C MET A 83 -0.62 -14.50 9.57
N GLY A 84 0.08 -13.46 10.04
CA GLY A 84 1.41 -13.59 10.61
C GLY A 84 1.39 -14.25 11.98
N SER A 85 2.31 -15.19 12.21
CA SER A 85 2.71 -15.59 13.55
C SER A 85 3.55 -14.46 14.14
N ALA A 86 3.18 -13.93 15.30
CA ALA A 86 3.97 -12.91 15.99
C ALA A 86 5.40 -13.45 16.22
N ASN A 87 6.40 -12.78 15.64
CA ASN A 87 7.78 -13.16 15.84
C ASN A 87 8.16 -12.95 17.32
N THR A 88 8.81 -13.96 17.90
CA THR A 88 9.35 -13.88 19.26
C THR A 88 10.41 -12.76 19.32
N PRO A 89 10.32 -11.80 20.26
CA PRO A 89 11.28 -10.71 20.33
C PRO A 89 12.70 -11.24 20.55
N VAL A 90 13.63 -10.83 19.69
CA VAL A 90 15.05 -11.16 19.83
C VAL A 90 15.65 -10.29 20.94
N ALA A 91 16.36 -10.90 21.89
CA ALA A 91 16.81 -10.26 23.13
C ALA A 91 17.95 -9.22 22.97
N GLN A 92 18.42 -8.94 21.75
CA GLN A 92 19.47 -7.95 21.48
C GLN A 92 18.89 -6.75 20.73
N ARG A 93 19.15 -5.55 21.25
CA ARG A 93 18.75 -4.28 20.61
C ARG A 93 19.37 -4.18 19.22
N SER A 94 18.54 -4.33 18.20
CA SER A 94 18.93 -4.23 16.80
C SER A 94 18.99 -2.77 16.34
N HIS A 95 19.61 -2.52 15.19
CA HIS A 95 19.53 -1.22 14.50
C HIS A 95 18.08 -0.82 14.21
N LEU A 96 17.22 -1.79 13.84
CA LEU A 96 15.80 -1.53 13.57
C LEU A 96 15.03 -1.17 14.83
N ASP A 97 15.38 -1.73 15.99
CA ASP A 97 14.74 -1.37 17.27
C ASP A 97 15.05 0.09 17.65
N GLN A 98 16.26 0.55 17.32
CA GLN A 98 16.64 1.95 17.55
C GLN A 98 15.84 2.88 16.63
N LEU A 99 15.71 2.55 15.35
CA LEU A 99 14.92 3.30 14.39
C LEU A 99 13.42 3.31 14.74
N GLU A 100 12.86 2.15 15.12
CA GLU A 100 11.48 2.03 15.60
C GLU A 100 11.23 2.96 16.79
N ARG A 101 12.09 2.90 17.81
CA ARG A 101 11.97 3.73 19.01
C ARG A 101 12.01 5.21 18.66
N GLU A 102 12.96 5.63 17.82
CA GLU A 102 13.08 7.03 17.37
C GLU A 102 11.82 7.49 16.64
N SER A 103 11.31 6.68 15.70
CA SER A 103 10.09 7.02 14.97
C SER A 103 8.85 7.08 15.87
N ILE A 104 8.71 6.17 16.83
CA ILE A 104 7.62 6.19 17.81
C ILE A 104 7.71 7.44 18.70
N GLU A 105 8.91 7.82 19.13
CA GLU A 105 9.15 9.06 19.89
C GLU A 105 8.71 10.29 19.09
N ILE A 106 9.12 10.39 17.82
CA ILE A 106 8.75 11.48 16.91
C ILE A 106 7.22 11.54 16.70
N ILE A 107 6.57 10.39 16.49
CA ILE A 107 5.12 10.31 16.27
C ILE A 107 4.37 10.80 17.52
N ARG A 108 4.77 10.36 18.71
CA ARG A 108 4.15 10.77 19.97
C ARG A 108 4.37 12.25 20.27
N GLU A 109 5.59 12.76 20.05
CA GLU A 109 5.91 14.17 20.27
C GLU A 109 5.08 15.08 19.33
N ALA A 110 5.01 14.72 18.06
CA ALA A 110 4.20 15.45 17.08
C ALA A 110 2.71 15.43 17.43
N PHE A 111 2.17 14.27 17.85
CA PHE A 111 0.78 14.17 18.27
C PHE A 111 0.49 15.03 19.50
N ALA A 112 1.36 14.97 20.51
CA ALA A 112 1.21 15.75 21.75
C ALA A 112 1.23 17.27 21.51
N ALA A 113 1.90 17.72 20.46
CA ALA A 113 1.97 19.14 20.08
C ALA A 113 0.89 19.58 19.08
N SER A 114 0.11 18.65 18.53
CA SER A 114 -0.86 18.92 17.47
C SER A 114 -2.28 19.13 18.01
N SER A 115 -3.08 19.88 17.27
CA SER A 115 -4.52 20.06 17.47
C SER A 115 -5.34 19.25 16.44
N HIS A 116 -4.89 19.21 15.18
CA HIS A 116 -5.53 18.49 14.08
C HIS A 116 -4.47 17.71 13.28
N PRO A 117 -3.93 16.62 13.85
CA PRO A 117 -2.96 15.78 13.15
C PRO A 117 -3.61 14.93 12.06
N ALA A 118 -2.84 14.59 11.02
CA ALA A 118 -3.19 13.60 10.01
C ALA A 118 -1.95 12.88 9.48
N MET A 119 -2.13 11.67 8.96
CA MET A 119 -1.05 10.90 8.33
C MET A 119 -1.30 10.72 6.84
N LEU A 120 -0.39 11.19 5.99
CA LEU A 120 -0.45 10.92 4.56
C LEU A 120 -0.15 9.45 4.29
N PHE A 121 -1.04 8.81 3.56
CA PHE A 121 -0.96 7.37 3.32
C PHE A 121 -1.08 7.07 1.83
N SER A 122 0.01 6.55 1.25
CA SER A 122 0.11 6.28 -0.19
C SER A 122 -0.07 4.81 -0.54
N MET A 123 -0.25 3.92 0.45
CA MET A 123 -0.26 2.46 0.30
C MET A 123 1.05 1.90 -0.28
N GLY A 124 2.14 2.66 -0.21
CA GLY A 124 3.48 2.19 -0.51
C GLY A 124 4.18 1.63 0.74
N LYS A 125 5.26 0.88 0.55
CA LYS A 125 6.06 0.26 1.62
C LYS A 125 6.42 1.23 2.76
N ASP A 126 6.80 2.46 2.45
CA ASP A 126 7.23 3.44 3.45
C ASP A 126 6.03 3.90 4.29
N SER A 127 4.88 4.15 3.65
CA SER A 127 3.65 4.47 4.38
C SER A 127 3.12 3.28 5.18
N MET A 128 3.35 2.04 4.75
CA MET A 128 3.00 0.83 5.50
C MET A 128 3.83 0.72 6.78
N VAL A 129 5.14 0.94 6.69
CA VAL A 129 6.03 0.99 7.87
C VAL A 129 5.61 2.12 8.81
N MET A 130 5.36 3.32 8.29
CA MET A 130 4.93 4.46 9.10
C MET A 130 3.59 4.21 9.81
N LEU A 131 2.63 3.55 9.15
CA LEU A 131 1.36 3.15 9.76
C LEU A 131 1.58 2.12 10.87
N SER A 132 2.41 1.10 10.63
CA SER A 132 2.76 0.09 11.65
C SER A 132 3.37 0.73 12.90
N LEU A 133 4.31 1.66 12.71
CA LEU A 133 4.93 2.43 13.79
C LEU A 133 3.91 3.30 14.55
N ALA A 134 2.97 3.93 13.85
CA ALA A 134 1.92 4.71 14.49
C ALA A 134 0.95 3.84 15.31
N LEU A 135 0.55 2.67 14.79
CA LEU A 135 -0.24 1.71 15.55
C LEU A 135 0.49 1.27 16.83
N LYS A 136 1.79 0.97 16.74
CA LYS A 136 2.63 0.68 17.93
C LYS A 136 2.74 1.87 18.89
N ALA A 137 2.79 3.10 18.37
CA ALA A 137 2.91 4.30 19.18
C ALA A 137 1.68 4.55 20.08
N PHE A 138 0.49 4.14 19.64
CA PHE A 138 -0.77 4.38 20.37
C PHE A 138 -1.43 3.11 20.91
N ALA A 139 -0.87 1.93 20.64
CA ALA A 139 -1.34 0.69 21.21
C ALA A 139 -1.47 0.77 22.75
N PRO A 140 -2.53 0.22 23.34
CA PRO A 140 -3.58 -0.61 22.70
C PRO A 140 -4.77 0.19 22.11
N GLU A 141 -4.75 1.52 22.17
CA GLU A 141 -5.85 2.35 21.68
C GLU A 141 -5.85 2.47 20.14
N PRO A 142 -7.01 2.75 19.52
CA PRO A 142 -7.11 3.08 18.10
C PRO A 142 -6.22 4.25 17.69
N LEU A 143 -5.92 4.35 16.39
CA LEU A 143 -5.13 5.45 15.85
C LEU A 143 -5.87 6.79 16.08
N PRO A 144 -5.26 7.77 16.80
CA PRO A 144 -5.99 8.96 17.24
C PRO A 144 -6.12 10.05 16.18
N PHE A 145 -5.73 9.76 14.93
CA PHE A 145 -5.80 10.70 13.80
C PHE A 145 -6.09 9.97 12.49
N PRO A 146 -6.68 10.66 11.50
CA PRO A 146 -7.03 10.03 10.23
C PRO A 146 -5.81 9.75 9.35
N LEU A 147 -5.92 8.68 8.57
CA LEU A 147 -5.13 8.48 7.36
C LEU A 147 -5.75 9.32 6.23
N VAL A 148 -4.91 10.03 5.47
CA VAL A 148 -5.34 10.81 4.31
C VAL A 148 -4.78 10.17 3.05
N VAL A 149 -5.69 9.69 2.20
CA VAL A 149 -5.40 9.02 0.93
C VAL A 149 -5.84 9.92 -0.21
N ILE A 150 -4.88 10.37 -1.02
CA ILE A 150 -5.15 11.11 -2.26
C ILE A 150 -5.40 10.11 -3.39
N ASP A 151 -6.64 10.04 -3.86
CA ASP A 151 -7.06 9.20 -4.97
C ASP A 151 -7.07 9.99 -6.28
N THR A 152 -6.23 9.55 -7.20
CA THR A 152 -6.09 10.16 -8.53
C THR A 152 -7.08 9.60 -9.53
N GLN A 153 -7.97 8.68 -9.13
CA GLN A 153 -8.86 7.90 -10.00
C GLN A 153 -8.15 7.02 -11.04
N TRP A 154 -6.84 6.83 -10.90
CA TRP A 154 -5.95 6.14 -11.83
C TRP A 154 -4.90 5.28 -11.08
N LYS A 155 -5.22 4.87 -9.85
CA LYS A 155 -4.41 3.91 -9.10
C LYS A 155 -4.68 2.49 -9.59
N PHE A 156 -3.74 1.60 -9.30
CA PHE A 156 -3.91 0.19 -9.56
C PHE A 156 -5.06 -0.39 -8.72
N GLN A 157 -5.80 -1.35 -9.27
CA GLN A 157 -6.92 -2.02 -8.60
C GLN A 157 -6.49 -2.66 -7.29
N ASP A 158 -5.26 -3.18 -7.22
CA ASP A 158 -4.70 -3.76 -5.99
C ASP A 158 -4.64 -2.73 -4.84
N MET A 159 -4.38 -1.46 -5.16
CA MET A 159 -4.40 -0.38 -4.17
C MET A 159 -5.82 -0.05 -3.72
N TYR A 160 -6.80 -0.09 -4.63
CA TYR A 160 -8.21 0.15 -4.26
C TYR A 160 -8.76 -0.91 -3.31
N ARG A 161 -8.46 -2.18 -3.56
CA ARG A 161 -8.88 -3.28 -2.67
C ARG A 161 -8.19 -3.21 -1.31
N PHE A 162 -6.91 -2.82 -1.28
CA PHE A 162 -6.21 -2.59 -0.03
C PHE A 162 -6.81 -1.40 0.76
N ARG A 163 -7.18 -0.33 0.07
CA ARG A 163 -7.88 0.82 0.67
C ARG A 163 -9.23 0.41 1.27
N GLU A 164 -10.03 -0.38 0.55
CA GLU A 164 -11.31 -0.89 1.05
C GLU A 164 -11.13 -1.72 2.32
N TYR A 165 -10.09 -2.57 2.37
CA TYR A 165 -9.72 -3.28 3.59
C TYR A 165 -9.41 -2.31 4.75
N LEU A 166 -8.60 -1.27 4.53
CA LEU A 166 -8.32 -0.28 5.58
C LEU A 166 -9.58 0.48 6.03
N GLN A 167 -10.47 0.84 5.11
CA GLN A 167 -11.74 1.51 5.43
C GLN A 167 -12.72 0.61 6.21
N SER A 168 -12.53 -0.71 6.15
CA SER A 168 -13.35 -1.68 6.89
C SER A 168 -12.89 -1.91 8.33
N ARG A 169 -11.75 -1.33 8.73
CA ARG A 169 -11.19 -1.48 10.08
C ARG A 169 -11.82 -0.45 11.03
N ASP A 170 -12.17 -0.91 12.23
CA ASP A 170 -12.77 -0.06 13.26
C ASP A 170 -11.74 0.70 14.12
N ASP A 171 -10.45 0.37 13.99
CA ASP A 171 -9.35 0.92 14.81
C ASP A 171 -8.64 2.13 14.17
N MET A 172 -9.15 2.63 13.03
CA MET A 172 -8.62 3.81 12.35
C MET A 172 -9.68 4.51 11.51
N SER A 173 -9.45 5.79 11.22
CA SER A 173 -10.26 6.55 10.27
C SER A 173 -9.46 6.84 9.00
N VAL A 174 -10.13 6.76 7.84
CA VAL A 174 -9.51 6.97 6.53
C VAL A 174 -10.30 8.02 5.76
N ILE A 175 -9.64 9.13 5.45
CA ILE A 175 -10.13 10.20 4.58
C ILE A 175 -9.61 9.94 3.17
N VAL A 176 -10.52 9.71 2.23
CA VAL A 176 -10.19 9.57 0.81
C VAL A 176 -10.57 10.86 0.11
N TYR A 177 -9.59 11.52 -0.50
CA TYR A 177 -9.80 12.76 -1.23
C TYR A 177 -9.54 12.58 -2.72
N VAL A 178 -10.52 12.97 -3.53
CA VAL A 178 -10.42 13.07 -4.98
C VAL A 178 -10.64 14.54 -5.35
N ASN A 179 -9.74 15.12 -6.15
CA ASN A 179 -9.90 16.51 -6.57
C ASN A 179 -11.16 16.66 -7.45
N PRO A 180 -12.16 17.47 -7.04
CA PRO A 180 -13.40 17.65 -7.81
C PRO A 180 -13.16 18.13 -9.24
N GLU A 181 -12.16 19.01 -9.44
CA GLU A 181 -11.82 19.53 -10.78
C GLU A 181 -11.32 18.41 -11.71
N ALA A 182 -10.61 17.41 -11.18
CA ALA A 182 -10.15 16.29 -11.97
C ALA A 182 -11.32 15.41 -12.44
N ILE A 183 -12.36 15.26 -11.60
CA ILE A 183 -13.59 14.55 -11.93
C ILE A 183 -14.36 15.31 -13.02
N GLU A 184 -14.60 16.61 -12.81
CA GLU A 184 -15.37 17.46 -13.73
C GLU A 184 -14.76 17.48 -15.14
N ARG A 185 -13.42 17.48 -15.21
CA ARG A 185 -12.69 17.50 -16.48
C ARG A 185 -12.43 16.12 -17.07
N GLY A 186 -12.85 15.04 -16.41
CA GLY A 186 -12.56 13.66 -16.83
C GLY A 186 -11.07 13.39 -17.00
N MET A 187 -10.22 13.94 -16.12
CA MET A 187 -8.78 13.93 -16.31
C MET A 187 -8.22 12.50 -16.30
N ASN A 188 -7.33 12.23 -17.24
CA ASN A 188 -6.63 10.97 -17.36
C ASN A 188 -5.17 11.17 -17.80
N PRO A 189 -4.26 10.24 -17.45
CA PRO A 189 -2.85 10.38 -17.77
C PRO A 189 -2.53 10.25 -19.27
N PHE A 190 -3.44 9.69 -20.08
CA PHE A 190 -3.21 9.45 -21.51
C PHE A 190 -3.46 10.70 -22.36
N GLU A 191 -4.54 11.44 -22.11
CA GLU A 191 -4.94 12.62 -22.88
C GLU A 191 -4.31 13.90 -22.34
N PHE A 192 -4.28 14.07 -21.01
CA PHE A 192 -3.75 15.29 -20.36
C PHE A 192 -2.24 15.21 -20.11
N GLY A 193 -1.65 14.03 -20.28
CA GLY A 193 -0.25 13.75 -19.96
C GLY A 193 0.01 13.61 -18.47
N SER A 194 1.03 12.81 -18.13
CA SER A 194 1.35 12.44 -16.74
C SER A 194 1.66 13.64 -15.83
N ALA A 195 2.34 14.67 -16.34
CA ALA A 195 2.74 15.83 -15.55
C ALA A 195 1.54 16.66 -15.07
N VAL A 196 0.65 17.05 -15.99
CA VAL A 196 -0.54 17.86 -15.67
C VAL A 196 -1.51 17.05 -14.82
N HIS A 197 -1.74 15.79 -15.18
CA HIS A 197 -2.55 14.88 -14.38
C HIS A 197 -2.02 14.78 -12.94
N THR A 198 -0.71 14.59 -12.75
CA THR A 198 -0.10 14.47 -11.42
C THR A 198 -0.20 15.76 -10.61
N ASP A 199 0.03 16.92 -11.23
CA ASP A 199 -0.08 18.20 -10.52
C ASP A 199 -1.50 18.42 -9.97
N VAL A 200 -2.51 18.25 -10.81
CA VAL A 200 -3.92 18.47 -10.43
C VAL A 200 -4.39 17.41 -9.44
N THR A 201 -4.14 16.13 -9.72
CA THR A 201 -4.69 15.02 -8.91
C THR A 201 -3.91 14.72 -7.64
N LYS A 202 -2.64 15.13 -7.53
CA LYS A 202 -1.83 14.94 -6.32
C LYS A 202 -1.50 16.25 -5.62
N THR A 203 -0.80 17.16 -6.28
CA THR A 203 -0.26 18.35 -5.63
C THR A 203 -1.37 19.28 -5.17
N GLN A 204 -2.27 19.64 -6.08
CA GLN A 204 -3.39 20.54 -5.77
C GLN A 204 -4.40 19.86 -4.87
N ALA A 205 -4.71 18.59 -5.13
CA ALA A 205 -5.58 17.77 -4.29
C ALA A 205 -5.10 17.72 -2.83
N LEU A 206 -3.80 17.48 -2.63
CA LEU A 206 -3.19 17.48 -1.30
C LEU A 206 -3.34 18.83 -0.61
N ARG A 207 -3.07 19.95 -1.28
CA ARG A 207 -3.23 21.28 -0.67
C ARG A 207 -4.67 21.51 -0.23
N LYS A 208 -5.63 21.24 -1.12
CA LYS A 208 -7.06 21.40 -0.84
C LYS A 208 -7.51 20.60 0.37
N VAL A 209 -7.21 19.30 0.45
CA VAL A 209 -7.63 18.48 1.61
C VAL A 209 -6.98 18.94 2.91
N LEU A 210 -5.74 19.42 2.88
CA LEU A 210 -5.08 19.91 4.08
C LEU A 210 -5.69 21.21 4.59
N ASP A 211 -6.10 22.10 3.69
CA ASP A 211 -6.78 23.35 4.02
C ASP A 211 -8.23 23.09 4.47
N GLU A 212 -8.97 22.22 3.77
CA GLU A 212 -10.38 21.88 4.07
C GLU A 212 -10.56 21.28 5.48
N HIS A 213 -9.58 20.50 5.96
CA HIS A 213 -9.59 19.88 7.28
C HIS A 213 -8.77 20.63 8.33
N ASP A 214 -8.17 21.76 7.96
CA ASP A 214 -7.30 22.59 8.82
C ASP A 214 -6.17 21.81 9.54
N PHE A 215 -5.63 20.77 8.90
CA PHE A 215 -4.61 19.94 9.54
C PHE A 215 -3.36 20.74 9.89
N ASP A 216 -2.95 20.72 11.15
CA ASP A 216 -1.80 21.48 11.64
C ASP A 216 -0.50 20.68 11.59
N PHE A 217 -0.55 19.38 11.87
CA PHE A 217 0.55 18.44 11.77
C PHE A 217 0.23 17.33 10.78
N VAL A 218 1.12 17.11 9.82
CA VAL A 218 0.92 16.10 8.78
C VAL A 218 2.13 15.17 8.71
N PHE A 219 1.93 13.91 9.04
CA PHE A 219 2.95 12.88 8.94
C PHE A 219 3.17 12.46 7.48
N GLY A 220 4.43 12.32 7.07
CA GLY A 220 4.82 11.83 5.75
C GLY A 220 5.94 10.80 5.82
N GLY A 221 5.89 9.80 4.95
CA GLY A 221 6.87 8.70 4.89
C GLY A 221 8.12 9.02 4.06
N ALA A 222 8.48 10.29 3.92
CA ALA A 222 9.66 10.68 3.13
C ALA A 222 10.96 10.35 3.88
N ARG A 223 11.96 9.84 3.15
CA ARG A 223 13.29 9.51 3.71
C ARG A 223 14.39 10.38 3.08
N ARG A 224 15.49 10.55 3.80
CA ARG A 224 16.63 11.38 3.36
C ARG A 224 17.46 10.74 2.25
N ASP A 225 17.50 9.40 2.18
CA ASP A 225 18.26 8.64 1.18
C ASP A 225 17.56 8.55 -0.19
N GLU A 226 16.26 8.87 -0.26
CA GLU A 226 15.47 8.76 -1.51
C GLU A 226 15.87 9.78 -2.58
N GLU A 227 16.18 11.02 -2.19
CA GLU A 227 16.53 12.07 -3.14
C GLU A 227 17.49 13.09 -2.52
N LYS A 228 18.47 13.56 -3.30
CA LYS A 228 19.48 14.54 -2.86
C LYS A 228 18.88 15.83 -2.27
N SER A 229 17.72 16.25 -2.77
CA SER A 229 16.99 17.44 -2.29
C SER A 229 16.54 17.28 -0.84
N ARG A 230 16.24 16.05 -0.39
CA ARG A 230 15.74 15.72 0.94
C ARG A 230 16.83 15.58 2.00
N ALA A 231 18.10 15.58 1.62
CA ALA A 231 19.21 15.50 2.56
C ALA A 231 19.24 16.66 3.57
N LYS A 232 18.64 17.81 3.23
CA LYS A 232 18.51 18.99 4.11
C LYS A 232 17.17 19.06 4.84
N GLU A 233 16.27 18.10 4.60
CA GLU A 233 14.96 18.06 5.24
C GLU A 233 15.12 17.74 6.74
N ARG A 234 14.33 18.45 7.54
CA ARG A 234 14.21 18.26 8.98
C ARG A 234 13.12 17.25 9.28
N ILE A 235 13.20 16.57 10.42
CA ILE A 235 12.13 15.68 10.88
C ILE A 235 10.85 16.49 11.10
N PHE A 236 10.94 17.64 11.76
CA PHE A 236 9.88 18.64 11.92
C PHE A 236 10.11 19.79 10.96
N SER A 237 9.40 19.73 9.84
CA SER A 237 9.53 20.64 8.71
C SER A 237 8.40 21.66 8.67
N ILE A 238 8.74 22.92 8.91
CA ILE A 238 7.79 24.02 8.96
C ILE A 238 7.36 24.40 7.55
N ARG A 239 6.05 24.54 7.37
CA ARG A 239 5.40 25.03 6.15
C ARG A 239 4.67 26.34 6.43
N SER A 240 4.71 27.24 5.45
CA SER A 240 3.91 28.47 5.49
C SER A 240 2.43 28.18 5.22
N ALA A 241 1.57 29.18 5.39
CA ALA A 241 0.15 29.10 5.07
C ALA A 241 -0.10 28.69 3.60
N ALA A 242 0.79 29.09 2.68
CA ALA A 242 0.75 28.67 1.28
C ALA A 242 1.40 27.29 1.01
N HIS A 243 1.63 26.51 2.07
CA HIS A 243 2.38 25.24 2.09
C HIS A 243 3.84 25.32 1.57
N GLY A 244 4.41 26.53 1.51
CA GLY A 244 5.79 26.74 1.07
C GLY A 244 6.80 26.27 2.11
N TRP A 245 8.00 25.90 1.65
CA TRP A 245 9.13 25.56 2.52
C TRP A 245 10.23 26.59 2.36
N ASP A 246 10.76 27.07 3.49
CA ASP A 246 11.87 28.02 3.54
C ASP A 246 12.95 27.49 4.49
N PRO A 247 14.21 27.31 4.03
CA PRO A 247 15.30 26.83 4.87
C PRO A 247 15.60 27.72 6.07
N LYS A 248 15.35 29.04 5.98
CA LYS A 248 15.64 30.00 7.07
C LYS A 248 14.67 29.89 8.23
N ASN A 249 13.45 29.40 7.95
CA ASN A 249 12.41 29.24 8.96
C ASN A 249 12.49 27.87 9.66
N GLN A 250 13.35 26.98 9.21
CA GLN A 250 13.53 25.66 9.83
C GLN A 250 14.29 25.78 11.14
N ARG A 251 13.95 24.91 12.09
CA ARG A 251 14.53 24.94 13.44
C ARG A 251 15.67 23.92 13.56
N PRO A 252 16.69 24.20 14.38
CA PRO A 252 17.67 23.20 14.76
C PRO A 252 17.00 22.03 15.50
N GLU A 253 17.39 20.82 15.15
CA GLU A 253 16.97 19.58 15.83
C GLU A 253 18.20 19.05 16.56
N LEU A 254 18.24 19.24 17.88
CA LEU A 254 19.38 18.85 18.70
C LEU A 254 18.98 17.64 19.55
N TRP A 255 19.76 16.55 19.46
CA TRP A 255 19.39 15.25 20.06
C TRP A 255 18.01 14.79 19.55
N ASN A 256 17.12 14.41 20.48
CA ASN A 256 15.72 14.08 20.22
C ASN A 256 14.79 15.18 20.75
N LEU A 257 15.28 16.42 20.87
CA LEU A 257 14.50 17.56 21.33
C LEU A 257 14.02 18.37 20.12
N TYR A 258 12.71 18.44 19.94
CA TYR A 258 12.08 19.10 18.81
C TYR A 258 11.32 20.34 19.27
N ASN A 259 11.52 21.47 18.57
CA ASN A 259 10.71 22.65 18.79
C ASN A 259 9.47 22.60 17.88
N THR A 260 8.35 22.17 18.46
CA THR A 260 7.08 21.91 17.77
C THR A 260 6.14 23.12 17.72
N THR A 261 6.44 24.22 18.40
CA THR A 261 5.56 25.40 18.51
C THR A 261 5.19 25.98 17.14
N LEU A 262 3.92 26.03 16.75
CA LEU A 262 3.52 26.74 15.53
C LEU A 262 3.27 28.22 15.84
N VAL A 263 3.64 29.12 14.91
CA VAL A 263 3.10 30.50 14.91
C VAL A 263 1.95 30.60 13.92
N GLU A 264 1.16 31.67 14.00
CA GLU A 264 -0.06 31.83 13.20
C GLU A 264 0.19 31.61 11.70
N GLY A 265 -0.66 30.77 11.09
CA GLY A 265 -0.57 30.38 9.68
C GLY A 265 0.51 29.35 9.35
N GLN A 266 1.37 28.94 10.29
CA GLN A 266 2.30 27.83 10.07
C GLN A 266 1.62 26.49 10.23
N LYS A 267 2.11 25.52 9.45
CA LYS A 267 1.75 24.11 9.51
C LYS A 267 3.03 23.27 9.63
N MET A 268 2.95 22.07 10.17
CA MET A 268 4.07 21.16 10.33
C MET A 268 3.94 19.97 9.37
N ARG A 269 5.07 19.58 8.76
CA ARG A 269 5.26 18.25 8.16
C ARG A 269 6.21 17.48 9.04
N VAL A 270 5.83 16.26 9.41
CA VAL A 270 6.64 15.40 10.28
C VAL A 270 7.07 14.17 9.51
N PHE A 271 8.36 13.84 9.56
CA PHE A 271 8.94 12.72 8.80
C PHE A 271 9.61 11.69 9.71
N PRO A 272 8.82 10.81 10.37
CA PRO A 272 9.34 9.82 11.33
C PRO A 272 10.35 8.85 10.71
N LEU A 273 10.31 8.67 9.39
CA LEU A 273 11.18 7.75 8.66
C LEU A 273 12.47 8.40 8.13
N SER A 274 12.74 9.67 8.46
CA SER A 274 13.86 10.43 7.85
C SER A 274 15.22 9.72 7.90
N ASN A 275 15.49 8.97 8.96
CA ASN A 275 16.76 8.26 9.19
C ASN A 275 16.75 6.80 8.73
N TRP A 276 15.64 6.31 8.18
CA TRP A 276 15.53 4.96 7.63
C TRP A 276 16.10 4.92 6.23
N THR A 277 16.75 3.81 5.88
CA THR A 277 17.20 3.53 4.51
C THR A 277 16.26 2.57 3.79
N GLU A 278 16.44 2.43 2.48
CA GLU A 278 15.64 1.49 1.66
C GLU A 278 15.70 0.06 2.23
N ILE A 279 16.89 -0.39 2.63
CA ILE A 279 17.08 -1.74 3.18
C ILE A 279 16.45 -1.89 4.58
N ASP A 280 16.42 -0.82 5.38
CA ASP A 280 15.79 -0.86 6.71
C ASP A 280 14.28 -1.03 6.60
N ILE A 281 13.64 -0.32 5.66
CA ILE A 281 12.21 -0.45 5.38
C ILE A 281 11.86 -1.89 5.02
N TRP A 282 12.60 -2.52 4.11
CA TRP A 282 12.33 -3.90 3.71
C TRP A 282 12.57 -4.91 4.83
N ARG A 283 13.68 -4.77 5.57
CA ARG A 283 13.96 -5.65 6.72
C ARG A 283 12.91 -5.51 7.82
N TYR A 284 12.39 -4.32 8.02
CA TYR A 284 11.35 -4.07 9.02
C TYR A 284 10.00 -4.63 8.57
N VAL A 285 9.65 -4.50 7.28
CA VAL A 285 8.48 -5.16 6.70
C VAL A 285 8.55 -6.68 6.91
N GLU A 286 9.71 -7.29 6.70
CA GLU A 286 9.93 -8.71 6.94
C GLU A 286 9.86 -9.06 8.44
N GLN A 287 10.58 -8.33 9.29
CA GLN A 287 10.63 -8.57 10.74
C GLN A 287 9.25 -8.51 11.40
N GLU A 288 8.47 -7.49 11.03
CA GLU A 288 7.14 -7.21 11.61
C GLU A 288 6.00 -7.87 10.81
N ASN A 289 6.32 -8.61 9.74
CA ASN A 289 5.36 -9.23 8.84
C ASN A 289 4.26 -8.24 8.40
N ILE A 290 4.68 -7.06 7.92
CA ILE A 290 3.77 -5.99 7.51
C ILE A 290 3.12 -6.35 6.17
N ASP A 291 1.79 -6.32 6.13
CA ASP A 291 1.03 -6.49 4.91
C ASP A 291 1.42 -5.46 3.84
N LEU A 292 1.61 -5.91 2.61
CA LEU A 292 1.89 -5.06 1.47
C LEU A 292 0.81 -5.19 0.40
N VAL A 293 0.67 -4.13 -0.40
CA VAL A 293 -0.11 -4.21 -1.64
C VAL A 293 0.52 -5.28 -2.54
N PRO A 294 -0.26 -6.20 -3.15
CA PRO A 294 0.25 -7.30 -3.98
C PRO A 294 1.17 -6.91 -5.14
N LEU A 295 1.20 -5.63 -5.52
CA LEU A 295 2.12 -5.08 -6.52
C LEU A 295 3.60 -5.24 -6.15
N TYR A 296 3.92 -5.39 -4.87
CA TYR A 296 5.29 -5.66 -4.41
C TYR A 296 5.72 -7.12 -4.55
N LEU A 297 4.76 -8.03 -4.80
CA LEU A 297 5.02 -9.45 -4.95
C LEU A 297 5.06 -9.82 -6.44
N SER A 298 5.93 -10.77 -6.79
CA SER A 298 6.04 -11.24 -8.17
C SER A 298 4.77 -11.97 -8.58
N GLN A 299 4.06 -11.41 -9.57
CA GLN A 299 2.86 -12.01 -10.14
C GLN A 299 2.84 -11.81 -11.65
N LEU A 300 2.25 -12.78 -12.37
CA LEU A 300 2.00 -12.63 -13.80
C LEU A 300 0.94 -11.56 -14.03
N ARG A 301 1.31 -10.50 -14.76
CA ARG A 301 0.43 -9.35 -15.03
C ARG A 301 0.42 -9.07 -16.54
N PRO A 302 -0.76 -8.82 -17.14
CA PRO A 302 -0.84 -8.41 -18.54
C PRO A 302 -0.13 -7.07 -18.73
N TYR A 303 0.59 -6.94 -19.84
CA TYR A 303 1.31 -5.72 -20.19
C TYR A 303 1.28 -5.49 -21.69
N VAL A 304 1.56 -4.25 -22.10
CA VAL A 304 1.81 -3.87 -23.49
C VAL A 304 3.17 -3.17 -23.60
N LEU A 305 3.81 -3.31 -24.75
CA LEU A 305 5.00 -2.55 -25.10
C LEU A 305 4.59 -1.27 -25.82
N ARG A 306 4.78 -0.11 -25.20
CA ARG A 306 4.45 1.20 -25.78
C ARG A 306 5.64 2.14 -25.62
N ASN A 307 6.10 2.72 -26.73
CA ASN A 307 7.25 3.64 -26.76
C ASN A 307 8.51 3.05 -26.07
N GLY A 308 8.77 1.75 -26.26
CA GLY A 308 9.92 1.05 -25.67
C GLY A 308 9.82 0.76 -24.17
N SER A 309 8.68 1.07 -23.52
CA SER A 309 8.43 0.80 -22.11
C SER A 309 7.36 -0.29 -21.95
N LEU A 310 7.54 -1.17 -20.96
CA LEU A 310 6.53 -2.14 -20.54
C LEU A 310 5.52 -1.44 -19.64
N ILE A 311 4.25 -1.44 -20.04
CA ILE A 311 3.16 -0.83 -19.28
C ILE A 311 2.16 -1.92 -18.90
N MET A 312 1.94 -2.10 -17.59
CA MET A 312 0.93 -3.00 -17.08
C MET A 312 -0.48 -2.53 -17.49
N VAL A 313 -1.29 -3.47 -17.97
CA VAL A 313 -2.72 -3.25 -18.26
C VAL A 313 -3.51 -3.71 -17.05
N ASP A 314 -3.86 -2.78 -16.17
CA ASP A 314 -4.49 -3.12 -14.89
C ASP A 314 -6.01 -3.30 -14.99
N ASP A 315 -6.67 -2.51 -15.85
CA ASP A 315 -8.11 -2.61 -16.10
C ASP A 315 -8.51 -1.98 -17.44
N ALA A 316 -9.83 -1.95 -17.69
CA ALA A 316 -10.44 -1.48 -18.93
C ALA A 316 -10.28 0.03 -19.19
N ARG A 317 -9.73 0.83 -18.26
CA ARG A 317 -9.41 2.24 -18.50
C ARG A 317 -8.20 2.42 -19.41
N PHE A 318 -7.40 1.37 -19.60
CA PHE A 318 -6.30 1.37 -20.56
C PHE A 318 -6.85 1.35 -22.00
N PRO A 319 -6.53 2.34 -22.85
CA PRO A 319 -7.12 2.51 -24.19
C PRO A 319 -6.50 1.62 -25.27
#